data_AF-A0A9X9ML52-F1
#
_entry.id   AF-A0A9X9ML52-F1
#
_cell.length_a   1.000
_cell.length_b   1.000
_cell.length_c   1.000
_cell.angle_alpha   90.00
_cell.angle_beta   90.00
_cell.angle_gamma   90.00
#
_symmetry.space_group_name_H-M   'P 1'
#
loop_
_entity.id
_entity.type
_entity.pdbx_description
1 polymer ?
#
loop_
_entity_poly.entity_id
_entity_poly.type
_entity_poly.pdbx_seq_one_letter_code
_entity_poly.pdbx_strand_id
1 'polypeptide(L)'
;QLGISRAQVSYSLRRGNVSPKKRKRTSTRLKADDVDQIVSYVESSPRDRRKFFLELASGPFRHLGVSERVIQREHKKRIPATCSSSKASSISENYEDTQRMGRGSSQLDI
;
A
#
# COMPACT_ATOMS: atom_id res chain seq x y z
N GLN A 1 46.33 4.18 -21.04
CA GLN A 1 45.85 5.28 -20.18
C GLN A 1 44.43 4.94 -19.70
N LEU A 2 44.10 5.06 -18.42
CA LEU A 2 42.89 4.44 -17.82
C LEU A 2 41.59 5.27 -17.95
N GLY A 3 41.59 6.44 -18.59
CA GLY A 3 40.36 7.25 -18.78
C GLY A 3 39.77 7.84 -17.49
N ILE A 4 40.55 7.91 -16.40
CA ILE A 4 40.11 8.38 -15.07
C ILE A 4 40.81 9.71 -14.75
N SER A 5 40.07 10.66 -14.18
CA SER A 5 40.61 11.96 -13.80
C SER A 5 41.52 11.88 -12.58
N ARG A 6 42.53 12.77 -12.51
CA ARG A 6 43.40 12.93 -11.33
C ARG A 6 42.59 13.23 -10.04
N ALA A 7 41.46 13.93 -10.17
CA ALA A 7 40.56 14.22 -9.06
C ALA A 7 39.89 12.95 -8.49
N GLN A 8 39.42 12.05 -9.36
CA GLN A 8 38.85 10.76 -8.94
C GLN A 8 39.91 9.89 -8.25
N VAL A 9 41.14 9.86 -8.77
CA VAL A 9 42.25 9.13 -8.14
C VAL A 9 42.56 9.71 -6.75
N SER A 10 42.70 11.04 -6.64
CA SER A 10 42.97 11.69 -5.36
C SER A 10 41.85 11.47 -4.34
N TYR A 11 40.58 11.54 -4.78
CA TYR A 11 39.42 11.29 -3.93
C TYR A 11 39.45 9.86 -3.36
N SER A 12 39.70 8.85 -4.20
CA SER A 12 39.77 7.44 -3.76
C SER A 12 40.91 7.19 -2.77
N LEU A 13 42.11 7.75 -3.02
CA LEU A 13 43.26 7.64 -2.12
C LEU A 13 42.99 8.31 -0.76
N ARG A 14 42.42 9.52 -0.76
CA ARG A 14 42.06 10.25 0.47
C ARG A 14 40.98 9.55 1.28
N ARG A 15 40.03 8.90 0.61
CA ARG A 15 38.88 8.25 1.28
C ARG A 15 39.26 6.91 1.92
N GLY A 16 40.36 6.28 1.50
CA GLY A 16 40.82 4.98 2.02
C GLY A 16 39.93 3.79 1.65
N ASN A 17 38.86 4.01 0.85
CA ASN A 17 37.98 2.96 0.35
C ASN A 17 37.55 3.32 -1.07
N VAL A 18 37.82 2.40 -2.01
CA VAL A 18 37.52 2.53 -3.45
C VAL A 18 36.04 2.31 -3.75
N SER A 19 35.25 1.83 -2.77
CA SER A 19 33.81 1.63 -2.93
C SER A 19 33.06 2.96 -2.96
N PRO A 20 32.27 3.24 -4.02
CA PRO A 20 31.41 4.42 -4.08
C PRO A 20 30.43 4.46 -2.91
N LYS A 21 30.23 5.64 -2.32
CA LYS A 21 29.23 5.83 -1.27
C LYS A 21 27.84 5.75 -1.90
N LYS A 22 27.02 4.77 -1.49
CA LYS A 22 25.61 4.74 -1.88
C LYS A 22 24.90 5.98 -1.32
N ARG A 23 24.28 6.77 -2.20
CA ARG A 23 23.46 7.92 -1.79
C ARG A 23 22.24 7.41 -1.01
N LYS A 24 22.03 7.92 0.20
CA LYS A 24 20.77 7.71 0.92
C LYS A 24 19.67 8.46 0.16
N ARG A 25 18.65 7.73 -0.32
CA ARG A 25 17.47 8.36 -0.92
C ARG A 25 16.68 9.03 0.19
N THR A 26 16.27 10.28 -0.02
CA THR A 26 15.26 10.94 0.82
C THR A 26 13.98 10.12 0.70
N SER A 27 13.42 9.65 1.83
CA SER A 27 12.13 8.97 1.78
C SER A 27 11.06 9.99 1.46
N THR A 28 10.17 9.67 0.53
CA THR A 28 8.88 10.33 0.40
C THR A 28 8.11 10.06 1.68
N ARG A 29 8.02 11.07 2.55
CA ARG A 29 7.36 10.97 3.86
C ARG A 29 5.84 10.99 3.66
N LEU A 30 5.25 9.84 3.36
CA LEU A 30 3.88 9.59 3.80
C LEU A 30 3.92 9.37 5.31
N LYS A 31 2.99 9.97 6.05
CA LYS A 31 2.85 9.67 7.48
C LYS A 31 2.27 8.27 7.64
N ALA A 32 2.50 7.64 8.79
CA ALA A 32 1.97 6.30 9.06
C ALA A 32 0.44 6.26 8.88
N ASP A 33 -0.24 7.28 9.43
CA ASP A 33 -1.70 7.45 9.37
C ASP A 33 -2.21 7.55 7.92
N ASP A 34 -1.51 8.32 7.07
CA ASP A 34 -1.86 8.46 5.66
C ASP A 34 -1.80 7.11 4.94
N VAL A 35 -0.76 6.32 5.24
CA VAL A 35 -0.63 4.98 4.67
C VAL A 35 -1.69 4.03 5.23
N ASP A 36 -2.08 4.16 6.50
CA ASP A 36 -3.14 3.33 7.11
C ASP A 36 -4.49 3.59 6.43
N GLN A 37 -4.81 4.87 6.17
CA GLN A 37 -5.99 5.24 5.41
C GLN A 37 -5.98 4.68 3.99
N ILE A 38 -4.83 4.74 3.31
CA ILE A 38 -4.71 4.16 1.96
C ILE A 38 -4.90 2.65 1.99
N VAL A 39 -4.29 1.94 2.95
CA VAL A 39 -4.43 0.48 3.09
C VAL A 39 -5.88 0.10 3.36
N SER A 40 -6.54 0.75 4.33
CA SER A 40 -7.95 0.50 4.66
C SER A 40 -8.86 0.73 3.46
N TYR A 41 -8.64 1.80 2.70
CA TYR A 41 -9.42 2.08 1.49
C TYR A 41 -9.23 1.00 0.42
N VAL A 42 -7.99 0.54 0.17
CA VAL A 42 -7.69 -0.55 -0.78
C VAL A 42 -8.31 -1.88 -0.33
N GLU A 43 -8.29 -2.18 0.97
CA GLU A 43 -8.87 -3.41 1.51
C GLU A 43 -10.40 -3.42 1.43
N SER A 44 -11.05 -2.26 1.62
CA SER A 44 -12.50 -2.13 1.54
C SER A 44 -13.08 -2.30 0.13
N SER A 45 -12.27 -2.11 -0.92
CA SER A 45 -12.68 -2.22 -2.32
C SER A 45 -11.77 -3.17 -3.10
N PRO A 46 -12.05 -4.49 -3.12
CA PRO A 46 -11.19 -5.48 -3.77
C PRO A 46 -11.21 -5.46 -5.32
N ARG A 47 -12.06 -4.63 -5.96
CA ARG A 47 -12.16 -4.56 -7.42
C ARG A 47 -10.92 -3.87 -8.03
N ASP A 48 -10.28 -4.55 -8.98
CA ASP A 48 -9.23 -4.06 -9.88
C ASP A 48 -8.12 -3.19 -9.25
N ARG A 49 -7.39 -3.79 -8.30
CA ARG A 49 -6.19 -3.23 -7.61
C ARG A 49 -5.18 -2.51 -8.52
N ARG A 50 -5.09 -2.85 -9.82
CA ARG A 50 -4.13 -2.24 -10.77
C ARG A 50 -4.60 -0.88 -11.31
N LYS A 51 -5.89 -0.68 -11.59
CA LYS A 51 -6.42 0.63 -12.02
C LYS A 51 -6.59 1.59 -10.82
N PHE A 52 -6.72 1.01 -9.64
CA PHE A 52 -6.99 1.70 -8.39
C PHE A 52 -5.90 2.72 -7.99
N PHE A 53 -4.61 2.38 -8.05
CA PHE A 53 -3.58 3.24 -7.47
C PHE A 53 -3.37 4.59 -8.17
N LEU A 54 -3.59 4.65 -9.48
CA LEU A 54 -3.53 5.91 -10.22
C LEU A 54 -4.72 6.79 -9.84
N GLU A 55 -5.91 6.21 -9.80
CA GLU A 55 -7.14 6.88 -9.38
C GLU A 55 -7.07 7.36 -7.93
N LEU A 56 -6.45 6.59 -7.04
CA LEU A 56 -6.16 6.96 -5.66
C LEU A 56 -5.31 8.22 -5.59
N ALA A 57 -4.22 8.26 -6.36
CA ALA A 57 -3.30 9.38 -6.39
C ALA A 57 -3.95 10.64 -6.98
N SER A 58 -4.85 10.50 -7.95
CA SER A 58 -5.55 11.65 -8.57
C SER A 58 -6.83 12.07 -7.85
N GLY A 59 -7.44 11.19 -7.06
CA GLY A 59 -8.72 11.41 -6.39
C GLY A 59 -8.57 11.58 -4.88
N PRO A 60 -8.95 10.58 -4.07
CA PRO A 60 -9.07 10.71 -2.61
C PRO A 60 -7.76 11.13 -1.92
N PHE A 61 -6.61 10.76 -2.49
CA PHE A 61 -5.30 11.05 -1.90
C PHE A 61 -4.51 12.14 -2.66
N ARG A 62 -5.17 12.91 -3.55
CA ARG A 62 -4.52 13.99 -4.31
C ARG A 62 -3.83 15.03 -3.41
N HIS A 63 -4.43 15.32 -2.26
CA HIS A 63 -3.92 16.27 -1.28
C HIS A 63 -2.59 15.85 -0.65
N LEU A 64 -2.27 14.56 -0.66
CA LEU A 64 -0.99 14.03 -0.17
C LEU A 64 0.17 14.25 -1.15
N GLY A 65 -0.12 14.66 -2.40
CA GLY A 65 0.91 14.94 -3.41
C GLY A 65 1.77 13.73 -3.77
N VAL A 66 1.28 12.51 -3.53
CA VAL A 66 2.03 11.28 -3.77
C VAL A 66 1.70 10.66 -5.11
N SER A 67 2.75 10.22 -5.82
CA SER A 67 2.58 9.45 -7.04
C SER A 67 2.07 8.03 -6.76
N GLU A 68 1.37 7.45 -7.73
CA GLU A 68 0.96 6.04 -7.77
C GLU A 68 2.07 5.07 -7.29
N ARG A 69 3.30 5.26 -7.78
CA ARG A 69 4.45 4.40 -7.43
C ARG A 69 4.79 4.42 -5.94
N VAL A 70 4.58 5.54 -5.27
CA VAL A 70 4.83 5.67 -3.83
C VAL A 70 3.75 4.90 -3.08
N ILE A 71 2.48 5.08 -3.46
CA ILE A 71 1.36 4.36 -2.86
C ILE A 71 1.54 2.84 -3.01
N GLN A 72 1.84 2.36 -4.21
CA GLN A 72 2.09 0.93 -4.47
C GLN A 72 3.24 0.39 -3.60
N ARG A 73 4.32 1.16 -3.45
CA ARG A 73 5.47 0.74 -2.64
C ARG A 73 5.08 0.61 -1.17
N GLU A 74 4.37 1.59 -0.62
CA GLU A 74 3.98 1.55 0.80
C GLU A 74 2.95 0.45 1.07
N HIS A 75 1.98 0.27 0.19
CA HIS A 75 1.03 -0.84 0.25
C HIS A 75 1.76 -2.20 0.19
N LYS A 76 2.71 -2.38 -0.74
CA LYS A 76 3.51 -3.62 -0.86
C LYS A 76 4.39 -3.90 0.36
N LYS A 77 4.89 -2.88 1.06
CA LYS A 77 5.66 -3.07 2.30
C LYS A 77 4.80 -3.62 3.43
N ARG A 78 3.51 -3.30 3.43
CA ARG A 78 2.57 -3.64 4.51
C ARG A 78 1.81 -4.93 4.26
N ILE A 79 1.63 -5.33 3.01
CA ILE A 79 1.22 -6.70 2.70
C ILE A 79 2.41 -7.63 3.02
N PRO A 80 2.34 -8.45 4.08
CA PRO A 80 3.35 -9.47 4.30
C PRO A 80 3.37 -10.43 3.10
N ALA A 81 4.55 -10.87 2.68
CA ALA A 81 4.70 -11.87 1.64
C ALA A 81 4.11 -13.21 2.12
N THR A 82 2.81 -13.41 1.99
CA THR A 82 2.16 -14.70 2.26
C THR A 82 2.29 -15.58 1.03
N CYS A 83 3.38 -16.31 0.94
CA CYS A 83 3.43 -17.63 0.32
C CYS A 83 4.20 -18.52 1.31
N SER A 84 3.76 -19.67 1.80
CA SER A 84 2.60 -20.54 1.54
C SER A 84 2.69 -21.73 2.52
N SER A 85 1.70 -21.93 3.39
CA SER A 85 1.19 -23.26 3.85
C SER A 85 0.22 -23.12 5.03
N SER A 86 -1.00 -23.61 4.81
CA SER A 86 -1.93 -24.22 5.79
C SER A 86 -1.89 -23.79 7.27
N LYS A 87 -2.94 -23.10 7.73
CA LYS A 87 -3.95 -23.69 8.65
C LYS A 87 -5.12 -22.72 8.83
N ALA A 88 -6.32 -23.28 8.69
CA ALA A 88 -7.56 -22.68 9.13
C ALA A 88 -7.48 -22.31 10.62
N SER A 89 -8.01 -21.15 10.99
CA SER A 89 -8.57 -20.96 12.31
C SER A 89 -9.74 -20.00 12.20
N SER A 90 -10.90 -20.60 12.39
CA SER A 90 -12.21 -20.02 12.55
C SER A 90 -12.20 -18.98 13.67
N ILE A 91 -12.74 -17.80 13.41
CA ILE A 91 -13.50 -17.08 14.44
C ILE A 91 -14.87 -16.82 13.82
N SER A 92 -15.80 -17.68 14.23
CA SER A 92 -17.23 -17.50 14.13
C SER A 92 -17.69 -16.41 15.12
N GLU A 93 -18.93 -15.98 14.88
CA GLU A 93 -19.88 -15.42 15.85
C GLU A 93 -20.13 -13.90 15.90
N ASN A 94 -21.32 -13.59 15.37
CA ASN A 94 -22.37 -12.74 15.95
C ASN A 94 -22.40 -11.26 15.54
N TYR A 95 -23.18 -10.99 14.48
CA TYR A 95 -24.23 -9.98 14.59
C TYR A 95 -25.55 -10.61 14.15
N GLU A 96 -26.35 -10.97 15.14
CA GLU A 96 -27.74 -11.41 15.02
C GLU A 96 -28.62 -10.30 14.42
N ASP A 97 -29.31 -10.69 13.36
CA ASP A 97 -30.76 -10.61 13.23
C ASP A 97 -31.49 -9.48 13.99
N THR A 98 -31.84 -8.42 13.27
CA THR A 98 -33.09 -7.71 13.49
C THR A 98 -33.64 -7.34 12.14
N GLN A 99 -34.69 -8.05 11.70
CA GLN A 99 -35.95 -7.54 11.14
C GLN A 99 -36.73 -8.73 10.55
N ARG A 100 -37.35 -9.53 11.43
CA ARG A 100 -38.37 -10.52 11.06
C ARG A 100 -39.75 -10.04 11.54
N MET A 101 -40.63 -9.82 10.58
CA MET A 101 -42.10 -9.91 10.59
C MET A 101 -42.96 -8.85 11.33
N GLY A 102 -43.71 -8.10 10.52
CA GLY A 102 -45.13 -7.80 10.73
C GLY A 102 -45.84 -7.80 9.37
N ARG A 103 -46.31 -8.96 8.88
CA ARG A 103 -47.74 -9.37 8.81
C ARG A 103 -48.70 -8.26 8.39
N GLY A 104 -49.32 -8.44 7.21
CA GLY A 104 -50.44 -7.64 6.73
C GLY A 104 -51.00 -8.13 5.40
N SER A 105 -51.30 -9.42 5.31
CA SER A 105 -52.05 -9.99 4.19
C SER A 105 -53.42 -9.33 4.06
N SER A 106 -53.67 -8.73 2.90
CA SER A 106 -54.99 -8.37 2.35
C SER A 106 -54.95 -8.94 0.93
N GLN A 107 -55.93 -9.63 0.34
CA GLN A 107 -57.35 -9.84 0.65
C GLN A 107 -57.82 -10.88 -0.39
N LEU A 108 -58.22 -12.07 0.06
CA LEU A 108 -59.52 -12.74 -0.17
C LEU A 108 -60.13 -12.64 -1.59
N ASP A 109 -60.30 -13.83 -2.16
CA ASP A 109 -61.10 -14.18 -3.34
C ASP A 109 -62.57 -13.72 -3.24
N ILE A 110 -63.11 -13.17 -4.34
CA ILE A 110 -64.36 -13.56 -5.02
C ILE A 110 -64.15 -13.36 -6.52
#